data_AF-A0A5C6EU64-F1
#
_entry.id   AF-A0A5C6EU64-F1
#
_cell.length_a   1.000
_cell.length_b   1.000
_cell.length_c   1.000
_cell.angle_alpha   90.00
_cell.angle_beta   90.00
_cell.angle_gamma   90.00
#
_symmetry.space_group_name_H-M   'P 1'
#
loop_
_entity.id
_entity.type
_entity.pdbx_description
1 polymer ?
#
loop_
_entity_poly.entity_id
_entity_poly.type
_entity_poly.pdbx_seq_one_letter_code
_entity_poly.pdbx_strand_id
1 'polypeptide(L)'
;MEHETDFESLLMDGLERERMPAEESRKVFRFSLGPAWRWEKAQLVALRRRISKRVECDSTFWQLVNHFYELPKEMHESLCGGLQLDTAAAEAIFVDPIARLNVEARILARQSPEEVAARTGCAAQTVRDYCSIFFDVLENLGASSWLAVHVFHPEGEFANDLHSVVLRDAYQGGSAVCEHWLERLPVLGQECDLTTEFGREVKRLELHVRRSQLQRQAPLELGKAAVRIGNLSPHERVGFIDASEVVERHIAQSLGDILSSDENAQQVMQIDRHSHKRECRQRHSA
;
A
#
# COMPACT_ATOMS: atom_id res chain seq x y z
N MET A 1 20.21 5.90 2.77
CA MET A 1 19.28 7.05 2.82
C MET A 1 19.60 8.13 1.77
N GLU A 2 20.37 7.83 0.71
CA GLU A 2 20.64 8.79 -0.39
C GLU A 2 19.96 8.40 -1.71
N HIS A 3 19.37 7.19 -1.81
CA HIS A 3 18.76 6.68 -3.05
C HIS A 3 17.28 7.04 -3.28
N GLU A 4 16.54 7.47 -2.26
CA GLU A 4 15.12 7.86 -2.42
C GLU A 4 14.94 9.21 -3.13
N THR A 5 15.98 10.06 -3.12
CA THR A 5 15.92 11.40 -3.69
C THR A 5 15.86 11.42 -5.22
N ASP A 6 16.41 10.41 -5.89
CA ASP A 6 16.49 10.36 -7.36
C ASP A 6 15.16 9.93 -8.01
N PHE A 7 14.41 9.01 -7.38
CA PHE A 7 13.17 8.48 -7.95
C PHE A 7 12.09 9.57 -8.11
N GLU A 8 11.94 10.46 -7.12
CA GLU A 8 11.00 11.58 -7.22
C GLU A 8 11.49 12.70 -8.14
N SER A 9 12.81 12.95 -8.25
CA SER A 9 13.31 13.94 -9.22
C SER A 9 12.97 13.49 -10.63
N LEU A 10 13.15 12.19 -10.93
CA LEU A 10 12.82 11.61 -12.22
C LEU A 10 11.31 11.59 -12.51
N LEU A 11 10.47 11.25 -11.51
CA LEU A 11 9.02 11.20 -11.70
C LEU A 11 8.41 12.60 -11.86
N MET A 12 8.97 13.61 -11.18
CA MET A 12 8.45 14.98 -11.20
C MET A 12 9.02 15.83 -12.35
N ASP A 13 10.31 15.73 -12.69
CA ASP A 13 10.94 16.58 -13.73
C ASP A 13 10.33 16.36 -15.14
N GLY A 14 9.74 15.19 -15.39
CA GLY A 14 9.00 14.90 -16.63
C GLY A 14 7.57 15.45 -16.65
N LEU A 15 6.90 15.46 -15.49
CA LEU A 15 5.49 15.86 -15.34
C LEU A 15 5.29 17.37 -15.16
N GLU A 16 6.34 18.13 -14.88
CA GLU A 16 6.27 19.58 -14.63
C GLU A 16 5.83 20.44 -15.83
N ARG A 17 5.68 19.87 -17.03
CA ARG A 17 5.34 20.62 -18.26
C ARG A 17 3.85 20.72 -18.57
N GLU A 18 2.99 19.84 -18.06
CA GLU A 18 1.54 19.90 -18.25
C GLU A 18 0.82 19.81 -16.90
N ARG A 19 -0.23 20.63 -16.69
CA ARG A 19 -1.07 20.54 -15.50
C ARG A 19 -1.81 19.21 -15.53
N MET A 20 -1.34 18.22 -14.79
CA MET A 20 -2.04 16.97 -14.59
C MET A 20 -3.33 17.23 -13.78
N PRO A 21 -4.50 16.74 -14.21
CA PRO A 21 -5.73 16.82 -13.42
C PRO A 21 -5.56 16.17 -12.04
N ALA A 22 -6.24 16.71 -11.02
CA ALA A 22 -6.16 16.20 -9.64
C ALA A 22 -6.43 14.69 -9.51
N GLU A 23 -7.40 14.17 -10.28
CA GLU A 23 -7.76 12.75 -10.24
C GLU A 23 -6.64 11.85 -10.78
N GLU A 24 -5.94 12.28 -11.82
CA GLU A 24 -4.83 11.54 -12.41
C GLU A 24 -3.62 11.57 -11.48
N SER A 25 -3.32 12.72 -10.87
CA SER A 25 -2.30 12.84 -9.82
C SER A 25 -2.59 11.90 -8.64
N ARG A 26 -3.85 11.83 -8.19
CA ARG A 26 -4.28 10.90 -7.14
C ARG A 26 -4.03 9.44 -7.52
N LYS A 27 -4.35 9.05 -8.75
CA LYS A 27 -4.10 7.68 -9.24
C LYS A 27 -2.61 7.34 -9.26
N VAL A 28 -1.77 8.26 -9.76
CA VAL A 28 -0.31 8.09 -9.82
C VAL A 28 0.27 7.92 -8.42
N PHE A 29 -0.04 8.84 -7.48
CA PHE A 29 0.51 8.75 -6.13
C PHE A 29 -0.01 7.55 -5.34
N ARG A 30 -1.28 7.19 -5.49
CA ARG A 30 -1.85 6.00 -4.86
C ARG A 30 -1.17 4.72 -5.38
N PHE A 31 -0.82 4.68 -6.66
CA PHE A 31 -0.11 3.55 -7.25
C PHE A 31 1.36 3.49 -6.81
N SER A 32 2.04 4.63 -6.65
CA SER A 32 3.46 4.62 -6.28
C SER A 32 3.72 4.53 -4.77
N LEU A 33 2.91 5.21 -3.96
CA LEU A 33 3.11 5.35 -2.50
C LEU A 33 2.10 4.50 -1.68
N GLY A 34 1.21 3.75 -2.35
CA GLY A 34 0.28 2.86 -1.68
C GLY A 34 -0.87 3.57 -0.93
N PRO A 35 -1.44 2.94 0.11
CA PRO A 35 -2.67 3.42 0.77
C PRO A 35 -2.47 4.69 1.62
N ALA A 36 -1.24 4.95 2.09
CA ALA A 36 -0.89 6.10 2.92
C ALA A 36 -0.30 7.27 2.10
N TRP A 37 -0.47 7.26 0.77
CA TRP A 37 0.16 8.19 -0.15
C TRP A 37 -0.01 9.66 0.22
N ARG A 38 -1.18 10.07 0.78
CA ARG A 38 -1.42 11.46 1.19
C ARG A 38 -0.49 11.89 2.32
N TRP A 39 -0.33 11.04 3.33
CA TRP A 39 0.53 11.29 4.47
C TRP A 39 1.99 11.38 4.04
N GLU A 40 2.47 10.40 3.27
CA GLU A 40 3.84 10.36 2.77
C GLU A 40 4.15 11.56 1.88
N LYS A 41 3.26 11.87 0.92
CA LYS A 41 3.45 13.02 0.03
C LYS A 41 3.41 14.35 0.79
N ALA A 42 2.50 14.49 1.76
CA ALA A 42 2.39 15.72 2.55
C ALA A 42 3.66 15.97 3.38
N GLN A 43 4.23 14.92 4.00
CA GLN A 43 5.51 15.00 4.69
C GLN A 43 6.63 15.46 3.75
N LEU A 44 6.75 14.87 2.57
CA LEU A 44 7.77 15.23 1.59
C LEU A 44 7.67 16.71 1.16
N VAL A 45 6.45 17.19 0.90
CA VAL A 45 6.21 18.60 0.55
C VAL A 45 6.55 19.54 1.71
N ALA A 46 6.16 19.18 2.93
CA ALA A 46 6.47 19.94 4.14
C ALA A 46 7.98 20.04 4.38
N LEU A 47 8.72 18.93 4.23
CA LEU A 47 10.18 18.88 4.38
C LEU A 47 10.89 19.79 3.38
N ARG A 48 10.44 19.82 2.12
CA ARG A 48 11.04 20.66 1.06
C ARG A 48 10.75 22.15 1.24
N ARG A 49 9.75 22.52 2.06
CA ARG A 49 9.28 23.90 2.25
C ARG A 49 8.94 24.63 0.94
N ARG A 50 8.61 23.87 -0.11
CA ARG A 50 8.31 24.39 -1.45
C ARG A 50 6.90 23.97 -1.82
N ILE A 51 5.98 24.92 -1.77
CA ILE A 51 4.59 24.69 -2.13
C ILE A 51 4.38 25.15 -3.56
N SER A 52 4.12 24.21 -4.46
CA SER A 52 3.72 24.53 -5.83
C SER A 52 2.20 24.56 -5.92
N LYS A 53 1.64 25.74 -6.26
CA LYS A 53 0.20 25.88 -6.57
C LYS A 53 -0.21 25.10 -7.84
N ARG A 54 0.73 24.52 -8.58
CA ARG A 54 0.46 23.78 -9.81
C ARG A 54 0.01 22.34 -9.56
N VAL A 55 0.24 21.82 -8.36
CA VAL A 55 -0.20 20.47 -8.01
C VAL A 55 -1.63 20.58 -7.52
N GLU A 56 -2.59 20.16 -8.34
CA GLU A 56 -3.98 20.06 -7.93
C GLU A 56 -4.11 18.83 -7.01
N CYS A 57 -4.13 19.08 -5.71
CA CYS A 57 -4.45 18.09 -4.69
C CYS A 57 -5.76 18.45 -3.97
N ASP A 58 -6.41 17.44 -3.40
CA ASP A 58 -7.63 17.64 -2.61
C ASP A 58 -7.37 18.40 -1.30
N SER A 59 -8.46 18.84 -0.66
CA SER A 59 -8.40 19.56 0.60
C SER A 59 -7.76 18.76 1.73
N THR A 60 -7.94 17.43 1.71
CA THR A 60 -7.38 16.51 2.71
C THR A 60 -5.86 16.56 2.69
N PHE A 61 -5.25 16.49 1.51
CA PHE A 61 -3.81 16.63 1.35
C PHE A 61 -3.29 17.97 1.89
N TRP A 62 -3.94 19.09 1.56
CA TRP A 62 -3.49 20.41 2.03
C TRP A 62 -3.62 20.59 3.54
N GLN A 63 -4.63 19.99 4.16
CA GLN A 63 -4.75 19.96 5.62
C GLN A 63 -3.60 19.20 6.28
N LEU A 64 -3.14 18.10 5.67
CA LEU A 64 -1.95 17.38 6.14
C LEU A 64 -0.67 18.21 5.96
N VAL A 65 -0.50 18.89 4.82
CA VAL A 65 0.63 19.82 4.63
C VAL A 65 0.60 20.93 5.69
N ASN A 66 -0.58 21.48 5.99
CA ASN A 66 -0.74 22.48 7.05
C ASN A 66 -0.39 21.92 8.43
N HIS A 67 -0.75 20.66 8.71
CA HIS A 67 -0.39 19.98 9.95
C HIS A 67 1.13 19.89 10.15
N PHE A 68 1.91 19.67 9.08
CA PHE A 68 3.37 19.58 9.17
C PHE A 68 4.12 20.92 9.06
N TYR A 69 3.59 21.88 8.30
CA TYR A 69 4.36 23.07 7.88
C TYR A 69 3.68 24.43 8.18
N GLU A 70 2.53 24.45 8.85
CA GLU A 70 1.74 25.67 9.16
C GLU A 70 1.62 26.63 7.96
N LEU A 71 0.62 26.39 7.10
CA LEU A 71 0.44 27.19 5.89
C LEU A 71 0.12 28.66 6.22
N PRO A 72 0.56 29.62 5.39
CA PRO A 72 0.09 31.00 5.47
C PRO A 72 -1.44 31.07 5.40
N LYS A 73 -2.05 31.96 6.19
CA LYS A 73 -3.52 32.08 6.32
C LYS A 73 -4.26 32.16 4.98
N GLU A 74 -3.74 32.95 4.04
CA GLU A 74 -4.31 33.10 2.69
C GLU A 74 -4.36 31.77 1.92
N MET A 75 -3.33 30.94 2.08
CA MET A 75 -3.26 29.63 1.45
C MET A 75 -4.13 28.62 2.18
N HIS A 76 -4.18 28.68 3.51
CA HIS A 76 -5.05 27.84 4.32
C HIS A 76 -6.50 28.00 3.87
N GLU A 77 -7.02 29.24 3.86
CA GLU A 77 -8.42 29.53 3.50
C GLU A 77 -8.76 29.10 2.07
N SER A 78 -7.80 29.21 1.13
CA SER A 78 -8.02 28.81 -0.26
C SER A 78 -7.88 27.31 -0.53
N LEU A 79 -7.04 26.57 0.21
CA LEU A 79 -6.64 25.20 -0.13
C LEU A 79 -7.20 24.13 0.81
N CYS A 80 -7.31 24.42 2.11
CA CYS A 80 -7.74 23.43 3.10
C CYS A 80 -9.25 23.17 3.08
N GLY A 81 -10.02 24.03 2.42
CA GLY A 81 -11.48 23.95 2.40
C GLY A 81 -12.10 24.17 3.78
N GLY A 82 -13.39 23.82 3.93
CA GLY A 82 -14.14 24.00 5.18
C GLY A 82 -14.26 22.75 6.05
N LEU A 83 -13.81 21.59 5.57
CA LEU A 83 -13.82 20.36 6.36
C LEU A 83 -12.64 20.37 7.33
N GLN A 84 -12.82 19.98 8.58
CA GLN A 84 -11.73 19.91 9.55
C GLN A 84 -11.42 18.44 9.83
N LEU A 85 -10.22 17.99 9.45
CA LEU A 85 -9.72 16.66 9.80
C LEU A 85 -9.17 16.65 11.23
N ASP A 86 -9.47 15.59 11.97
CA ASP A 86 -8.83 15.29 13.24
C ASP A 86 -7.57 14.43 13.01
N THR A 87 -6.52 15.07 12.49
CA THR A 87 -5.26 14.40 12.15
C THR A 87 -4.62 13.73 13.36
N ALA A 88 -4.74 14.33 14.56
CA ALA A 88 -4.15 13.78 15.78
C ALA A 88 -4.84 12.47 16.20
N ALA A 89 -6.18 12.41 16.16
CA ALA A 89 -6.90 11.19 16.46
C ALA A 89 -6.68 10.09 15.41
N ALA A 90 -6.57 10.46 14.13
CA ALA A 90 -6.22 9.52 13.07
C ALA A 90 -4.79 8.97 13.23
N GLU A 91 -3.83 9.82 13.57
CA GLU A 91 -2.44 9.42 13.83
C GLU A 91 -2.33 8.48 15.04
N ALA A 92 -3.14 8.69 16.09
CA ALA A 92 -3.19 7.78 17.23
C ALA A 92 -3.57 6.34 16.82
N ILE A 93 -4.48 6.17 15.85
CA ILE A 93 -4.79 4.84 15.27
C ILE A 93 -3.57 4.31 14.50
N PHE A 94 -2.92 5.16 13.70
CA PHE A 94 -1.80 4.75 12.85
C PHE A 94 -0.58 4.26 13.65
N VAL A 95 -0.28 4.91 14.76
CA VAL A 95 0.89 4.62 15.63
C VAL A 95 0.70 3.35 16.45
N ASP A 96 -0.54 3.02 16.88
CA ASP A 96 -0.84 1.78 17.59
C ASP A 96 -1.05 0.62 16.59
N PRO A 97 -0.13 -0.36 16.50
CA PRO A 97 -0.24 -1.43 15.50
C PRO A 97 -1.49 -2.29 15.66
N ILE A 98 -2.02 -2.45 16.88
CA ILE A 98 -3.20 -3.26 17.16
C ILE A 98 -4.46 -2.47 16.81
N ALA A 99 -4.54 -1.19 17.16
CA ALA A 99 -5.65 -0.33 16.77
C ALA A 99 -5.71 -0.18 15.24
N ARG A 100 -4.57 0.06 14.61
CA ARG A 100 -4.39 0.07 13.15
C ARG A 100 -4.92 -1.20 12.51
N LEU A 101 -4.42 -2.36 12.93
CA LEU A 101 -4.85 -3.65 12.38
C LEU A 101 -6.35 -3.89 12.55
N ASN A 102 -6.92 -3.50 13.70
CA ASN A 102 -8.35 -3.61 13.97
C ASN A 102 -9.21 -2.78 13.01
N VAL A 103 -8.79 -1.57 12.68
CA VAL A 103 -9.51 -0.68 11.76
C VAL A 103 -9.34 -1.18 10.33
N GLU A 104 -8.10 -1.38 9.88
CA GLU A 104 -7.79 -1.77 8.50
C GLU A 104 -8.41 -3.12 8.12
N ALA A 105 -8.36 -4.11 9.01
CA ALA A 105 -8.96 -5.42 8.76
C ALA A 105 -10.48 -5.33 8.55
N ARG A 106 -11.17 -4.51 9.35
CA ARG A 106 -12.63 -4.35 9.23
C ARG A 106 -13.03 -3.56 7.98
N ILE A 107 -12.26 -2.54 7.61
CA ILE A 107 -12.46 -1.80 6.36
C ILE A 107 -12.28 -2.74 5.15
N LEU A 108 -11.25 -3.59 5.15
CA LEU A 108 -11.04 -4.58 4.10
C LEU A 108 -12.10 -5.67 4.08
N ALA A 109 -12.65 -6.03 5.24
CA ALA A 109 -13.82 -6.89 5.38
C ALA A 109 -15.14 -6.21 4.94
N ARG A 110 -15.07 -5.04 4.29
CA ARG A 110 -16.18 -4.25 3.74
C ARG A 110 -17.17 -3.74 4.78
N GLN A 111 -16.74 -3.59 6.04
CA GLN A 111 -17.53 -2.90 7.05
C GLN A 111 -17.46 -1.39 6.81
N SER A 112 -18.56 -0.66 7.04
CA SER A 112 -18.56 0.79 6.86
C SER A 112 -17.76 1.49 7.97
N PRO A 113 -17.25 2.72 7.76
CA PRO A 113 -16.56 3.48 8.81
C PRO A 113 -17.37 3.62 10.11
N GLU A 114 -18.70 3.67 10.02
CA GLU A 114 -19.62 3.74 11.16
C GLU A 114 -19.67 2.41 11.92
N GLU A 115 -19.71 1.28 11.22
CA GLU A 115 -19.65 -0.05 11.83
C GLU A 115 -18.30 -0.28 12.52
N VAL A 116 -17.21 0.09 11.85
CA VAL A 116 -15.86 -0.01 12.41
C VAL A 116 -15.76 0.84 13.67
N ALA A 117 -16.23 2.09 13.64
CA ALA A 117 -16.24 2.97 14.80
C ALA A 117 -17.02 2.37 15.99
N ALA A 118 -18.18 1.78 15.75
CA ALA A 118 -18.97 1.13 16.79
C ALA A 118 -18.23 -0.09 17.41
N ARG A 119 -17.44 -0.81 16.62
CA ARG A 119 -16.65 -1.98 17.08
C ARG A 119 -15.38 -1.60 17.82
N THR A 120 -14.71 -0.52 17.40
CA THR A 120 -13.44 -0.08 18.01
C THR A 120 -13.63 0.91 19.15
N GLY A 121 -14.84 1.48 19.30
CA GLY A 121 -15.11 2.54 20.26
C GLY A 121 -14.58 3.92 19.84
N CYS A 122 -14.12 4.06 18.60
CA CYS A 122 -13.69 5.33 18.02
C CYS A 122 -14.90 6.15 17.55
N ALA A 123 -14.71 7.46 17.34
CA ALA A 123 -15.71 8.26 16.64
C ALA A 123 -15.72 7.91 15.13
N ALA A 124 -16.90 7.87 14.51
CA ALA A 124 -17.03 7.59 13.07
C ALA A 124 -16.23 8.56 12.20
N GLN A 125 -16.18 9.84 12.60
CA GLN A 125 -15.37 10.82 11.89
C GLN A 125 -13.87 10.50 11.95
N THR A 126 -13.35 10.08 13.11
CA THR A 126 -11.95 9.65 13.25
C THR A 126 -11.61 8.48 12.33
N VAL A 127 -12.51 7.50 12.18
CA VAL A 127 -12.29 6.37 11.26
C VAL A 127 -12.29 6.85 9.79
N ARG A 128 -13.20 7.75 9.42
CA ARG A 128 -13.22 8.35 8.06
C ARG A 128 -11.96 9.16 7.78
N ASP A 129 -11.50 9.94 8.74
CA ASP A 129 -10.27 10.72 8.65
C ASP A 129 -9.06 9.78 8.52
N TYR A 130 -9.00 8.71 9.34
CA TYR A 130 -7.99 7.66 9.22
C TYR A 130 -7.95 7.05 7.82
N CYS A 131 -9.10 6.60 7.29
CA CYS A 131 -9.19 6.06 5.93
C CYS A 131 -8.76 7.09 4.87
N SER A 132 -9.07 8.38 5.07
CA SER A 132 -8.71 9.41 4.10
C SER A 132 -7.20 9.72 4.09
N ILE A 133 -6.56 9.65 5.27
CA ILE A 133 -5.16 10.05 5.49
C ILE A 133 -4.19 8.89 5.28
N PHE A 134 -4.45 7.76 5.95
CA PHE A 134 -3.51 6.63 6.08
C PHE A 134 -3.92 5.38 5.30
N PHE A 135 -5.21 5.25 4.93
CA PHE A 135 -5.73 4.02 4.35
C PHE A 135 -6.75 4.26 3.23
N ASP A 136 -6.32 4.97 2.17
CA ASP A 136 -7.17 5.39 1.03
C ASP A 136 -7.47 4.22 0.08
N VAL A 137 -8.26 3.26 0.58
CA VAL A 137 -8.60 2.02 -0.12
C VAL A 137 -10.07 1.89 -0.48
N LEU A 138 -10.95 2.73 0.09
CA LEU A 138 -12.42 2.58 0.01
C LEU A 138 -12.95 2.53 -1.44
N GLU A 139 -12.44 3.41 -2.31
CA GLU A 139 -12.79 3.44 -3.74
C GLU A 139 -12.22 2.24 -4.52
N ASN A 140 -11.18 1.61 -3.96
CA ASN A 140 -10.38 0.57 -4.61
C ASN A 140 -10.54 -0.80 -3.93
N LEU A 141 -11.55 -1.00 -3.08
CA LEU A 141 -11.83 -2.30 -2.46
C LEU A 141 -12.13 -3.40 -3.50
N GLY A 142 -12.46 -3.05 -4.74
CA GLY A 142 -12.59 -4.00 -5.85
C GLY A 142 -11.28 -4.32 -6.60
N ALA A 143 -10.23 -3.53 -6.39
CA ALA A 143 -8.96 -3.66 -7.12
C ALA A 143 -8.04 -4.67 -6.43
N SER A 144 -8.36 -5.96 -6.54
CA SER A 144 -7.65 -7.07 -5.86
C SER A 144 -6.15 -7.11 -6.15
N SER A 145 -5.73 -6.81 -7.38
CA SER A 145 -4.32 -6.77 -7.78
C SER A 145 -3.57 -5.64 -7.06
N TRP A 146 -4.15 -4.44 -7.01
CA TRP A 146 -3.58 -3.30 -6.30
C TRP A 146 -3.49 -3.56 -4.79
N LEU A 147 -4.54 -4.10 -4.17
CA LEU A 147 -4.53 -4.49 -2.76
C LEU A 147 -3.46 -5.55 -2.48
N ALA A 148 -3.29 -6.51 -3.39
CA ALA A 148 -2.28 -7.55 -3.21
C ALA A 148 -0.85 -7.01 -3.19
N VAL A 149 -0.55 -5.99 -3.99
CA VAL A 149 0.76 -5.34 -4.04
C VAL A 149 0.94 -4.40 -2.85
N HIS A 150 0.01 -3.49 -2.60
CA HIS A 150 0.26 -2.39 -1.65
C HIS A 150 -0.22 -2.64 -0.22
N VAL A 151 -1.10 -3.62 0.00
CA VAL A 151 -1.72 -3.85 1.31
C VAL A 151 -1.37 -5.23 1.86
N PHE A 152 -1.48 -6.28 1.06
CA PHE A 152 -1.22 -7.65 1.52
C PHE A 152 0.26 -8.01 1.51
N HIS A 153 1.05 -7.43 0.61
CA HIS A 153 2.49 -7.71 0.48
C HIS A 153 3.28 -6.41 0.30
N PRO A 154 3.21 -5.46 1.25
CA PRO A 154 3.99 -4.24 1.14
C PRO A 154 5.48 -4.62 1.02
N GLU A 155 6.15 -4.04 0.03
CA GLU A 155 7.59 -4.20 -0.14
C GLU A 155 8.32 -3.50 1.03
N GLY A 156 9.43 -4.10 1.51
CA GLY A 156 10.31 -3.48 2.52
C GLY A 156 10.35 -4.14 3.92
N GLU A 157 11.17 -3.57 4.80
CA GLU A 157 11.46 -4.09 6.17
C GLU A 157 10.23 -4.05 7.11
N PHE A 158 9.18 -3.31 6.76
CA PHE A 158 7.97 -3.14 7.58
C PHE A 158 6.89 -4.20 7.34
N ALA A 159 7.18 -5.25 6.56
CA ALA A 159 6.24 -6.33 6.29
C ALA A 159 6.00 -7.19 7.55
N ASN A 160 5.07 -6.75 8.40
CA ASN A 160 4.56 -7.54 9.52
C ASN A 160 3.68 -8.67 8.97
N ASP A 161 4.19 -9.91 9.01
CA ASP A 161 3.49 -11.10 8.50
C ASP A 161 2.09 -11.27 9.07
N LEU A 162 1.91 -11.00 10.35
CA LEU A 162 0.60 -11.08 11.00
C LEU A 162 -0.36 -10.07 10.39
N HIS A 163 0.08 -8.83 10.21
CA HIS A 163 -0.73 -7.76 9.64
C HIS A 163 -1.19 -8.13 8.22
N SER A 164 -0.25 -8.46 7.33
CA SER A 164 -0.53 -8.89 5.96
C SER A 164 -1.51 -10.07 5.87
N VAL A 165 -1.31 -11.09 6.70
CA VAL A 165 -2.16 -12.29 6.73
C VAL A 165 -3.57 -11.95 7.17
N VAL A 166 -3.72 -11.22 8.28
CA VAL A 166 -5.04 -10.84 8.81
C VAL A 166 -5.79 -9.96 7.83
N LEU A 167 -5.13 -8.97 7.21
CA LEU A 167 -5.75 -8.10 6.21
C LEU A 167 -6.23 -8.88 4.98
N ARG A 168 -5.40 -9.79 4.45
CA ARG A 168 -5.76 -10.64 3.31
C ARG A 168 -6.94 -11.55 3.63
N ASP A 169 -6.91 -12.23 4.77
CA ASP A 169 -7.94 -13.18 5.17
C ASP A 169 -9.26 -12.46 5.50
N ALA A 170 -9.20 -11.27 6.12
CA ALA A 170 -10.37 -10.43 6.35
C ALA A 170 -11.00 -9.94 5.04
N TYR A 171 -10.18 -9.56 4.05
CA TYR A 171 -10.65 -9.19 2.72
C TYR A 171 -11.37 -10.33 2.00
N GLN A 172 -10.80 -11.54 2.06
CA GLN A 172 -11.35 -12.73 1.37
C GLN A 172 -12.57 -13.32 2.08
N GLY A 173 -12.52 -13.39 3.41
CA GLY A 173 -13.53 -14.04 4.25
C GLY A 173 -14.62 -13.11 4.80
N GLY A 174 -14.47 -11.79 4.61
CA GLY A 174 -15.41 -10.79 5.09
C GLY A 174 -15.41 -10.64 6.61
N SER A 175 -16.49 -10.06 7.14
CA SER A 175 -16.59 -9.67 8.56
C SER A 175 -16.45 -10.84 9.53
N ALA A 176 -16.98 -12.03 9.21
CA ALA A 176 -16.89 -13.20 10.08
C ALA A 176 -15.44 -13.68 10.30
N VAL A 177 -14.65 -13.75 9.23
CA VAL A 177 -13.23 -14.13 9.31
C VAL A 177 -12.42 -13.02 9.98
N CYS A 178 -12.74 -11.76 9.70
CA CYS A 178 -12.14 -10.62 10.36
C CYS A 178 -12.31 -10.68 11.89
N GLU A 179 -13.54 -10.82 12.40
CA GLU A 179 -13.78 -10.89 13.85
C GLU A 179 -13.12 -12.13 14.47
N HIS A 180 -13.14 -13.28 13.78
CA HIS A 180 -12.46 -14.49 14.25
C HIS A 180 -10.97 -14.27 14.51
N TRP A 181 -10.28 -13.56 13.60
CA TRP A 181 -8.89 -13.17 13.78
C TRP A 181 -8.71 -12.22 14.96
N LEU A 182 -9.49 -11.12 14.98
CA LEU A 182 -9.34 -10.04 15.95
C LEU A 182 -9.62 -10.49 17.40
N GLU A 183 -10.56 -11.40 17.62
CA GLU A 183 -10.83 -12.04 18.92
C GLU A 183 -9.62 -12.84 19.45
N ARG A 184 -8.83 -13.42 18.56
CA ARG A 184 -7.72 -14.33 18.91
C ARG A 184 -6.36 -13.64 18.91
N LEU A 185 -6.25 -12.43 18.34
CA LEU A 185 -5.01 -11.66 18.32
C LEU A 185 -4.33 -11.54 19.70
N PRO A 186 -5.04 -11.24 20.82
CA PRO A 186 -4.38 -11.04 22.10
C PRO A 186 -3.69 -12.29 22.67
N VAL A 187 -4.12 -13.48 22.25
CA VAL A 187 -3.59 -14.77 22.73
C VAL A 187 -2.62 -15.43 21.74
N LEU A 188 -2.41 -14.85 20.56
CA LEU A 188 -1.44 -15.36 19.59
C LEU A 188 -0.02 -15.31 20.17
N GLY A 189 0.71 -16.42 20.01
CA GLY A 189 2.08 -16.57 20.53
C GLY A 189 2.16 -16.95 22.01
N GLN A 190 1.04 -17.00 22.73
CA GLN A 190 1.00 -17.52 24.09
C GLN A 190 0.91 -19.06 24.08
N GLU A 191 1.38 -19.70 25.17
CA GLU A 191 1.16 -21.13 25.35
C GLU A 191 -0.35 -21.40 25.50
N CYS A 192 -0.86 -22.34 24.70
CA CYS A 192 -2.27 -22.69 24.67
C CYS A 192 -2.47 -24.20 24.83
N ASP A 193 -3.56 -24.57 25.50
CA ASP A 193 -3.91 -25.98 25.72
C ASP A 193 -4.49 -26.60 24.43
N LEU A 194 -3.67 -27.41 23.75
CA LEU A 194 -4.05 -28.11 22.51
C LEU A 194 -5.09 -29.22 22.71
N THR A 195 -5.40 -29.60 23.96
CA THR A 195 -6.51 -30.53 24.23
C THR A 195 -7.87 -29.84 24.05
N THR A 196 -7.91 -28.51 24.16
CA THR A 196 -9.12 -27.71 23.91
C THR A 196 -9.28 -27.36 22.44
N GLU A 197 -10.53 -27.13 22.00
CA GLU A 197 -10.80 -26.64 20.64
C GLU A 197 -10.21 -25.24 20.41
N PHE A 198 -10.41 -24.33 21.36
CA PHE A 198 -9.86 -22.98 21.31
C PHE A 198 -8.34 -22.97 21.14
N GLY A 199 -7.59 -23.75 21.95
CA GLY A 199 -6.14 -23.82 21.82
C GLY A 199 -5.67 -24.38 20.48
N ARG A 200 -6.38 -25.37 19.92
CA ARG A 200 -6.10 -25.86 18.56
C ARG A 200 -6.34 -24.80 17.49
N GLU A 201 -7.40 -24.01 17.61
CA GLU A 201 -7.70 -22.91 16.68
C GLU A 201 -6.63 -21.82 16.72
N VAL A 202 -6.29 -21.33 17.91
CA VAL A 202 -5.21 -20.34 18.09
C VAL A 202 -3.90 -20.85 17.49
N LYS A 203 -3.57 -22.14 17.71
CA LYS A 203 -2.38 -22.74 17.13
C LYS A 203 -2.43 -22.85 15.62
N ARG A 204 -3.60 -23.12 15.02
CA ARG A 204 -3.76 -23.13 13.56
C ARG A 204 -3.52 -21.74 12.96
N LEU A 205 -4.05 -20.69 13.57
CA LEU A 205 -3.80 -19.30 13.15
C LEU A 205 -2.32 -18.94 13.25
N GLU A 206 -1.66 -19.30 14.34
CA GLU A 206 -0.22 -19.08 14.50
C GLU A 206 0.60 -19.81 13.42
N LEU A 207 0.29 -21.08 13.15
CA LEU A 207 0.93 -21.84 12.07
C LEU A 207 0.63 -21.25 10.69
N HIS A 208 -0.56 -20.68 10.49
CA HIS A 208 -0.93 -19.99 9.25
C HIS A 208 -0.06 -18.75 9.02
N VAL A 209 0.16 -17.92 10.05
CA VAL A 209 1.07 -16.76 9.97
C VAL A 209 2.50 -17.22 9.70
N ARG A 210 3.01 -18.22 10.45
CA ARG A 210 4.37 -18.76 10.26
C ARG A 210 4.57 -19.34 8.86
N ARG A 211 3.55 -19.99 8.28
CA ARG A 211 3.61 -20.48 6.90
C ARG A 211 3.79 -19.32 5.92
N SER A 212 3.04 -18.23 6.08
CA SER A 212 3.17 -17.04 5.24
C SER A 212 4.56 -16.42 5.33
N GLN A 213 5.12 -16.35 6.55
CA GLN A 213 6.49 -15.89 6.78
C GLN A 213 7.52 -16.76 6.05
N LEU A 214 7.42 -18.08 6.18
CA LEU A 214 8.33 -19.03 5.50
C LEU A 214 8.20 -18.96 3.98
N GLN A 215 6.99 -18.76 3.45
CA GLN A 215 6.76 -18.58 2.01
C GLN A 215 7.49 -17.36 1.47
N ARG A 216 7.56 -16.26 2.23
CA ARG A 216 8.30 -15.05 1.83
C ARG A 216 9.81 -15.22 1.99
N GLN A 217 10.26 -15.75 3.13
CA GLN A 217 11.68 -15.78 3.47
C GLN A 217 12.46 -16.92 2.80
N ALA A 218 11.83 -18.08 2.58
CA ALA A 218 12.51 -19.27 2.09
C ALA A 218 11.60 -20.10 1.16
N PRO A 219 11.11 -19.54 0.04
CA PRO A 219 10.20 -20.23 -0.86
C PRO A 219 10.78 -21.55 -1.40
N LEU A 220 12.09 -21.58 -1.67
CA LEU A 220 12.78 -22.77 -2.16
C LEU A 220 12.86 -23.88 -1.11
N GLU A 221 13.10 -23.55 0.16
CA GLU A 221 13.16 -24.55 1.24
C GLU A 221 11.79 -25.14 1.51
N LEU A 222 10.74 -24.32 1.45
CA LEU A 222 9.36 -24.79 1.52
C LEU A 222 9.03 -25.75 0.36
N GLY A 223 9.48 -25.42 -0.86
CA GLY A 223 9.35 -26.30 -2.02
C GLY A 223 10.08 -27.63 -1.84
N LYS A 224 11.33 -27.62 -1.34
CA LYS A 224 12.10 -28.83 -1.03
C LYS A 224 11.41 -29.70 0.02
N ALA A 225 10.86 -29.08 1.07
CA ALA A 225 10.12 -29.78 2.10
C ALA A 225 8.85 -30.44 1.54
N ALA A 226 8.10 -29.72 0.70
CA ALA A 226 6.90 -30.24 0.02
C ALA A 226 7.22 -31.43 -0.90
N VAL A 227 8.35 -31.41 -1.61
CA VAL A 227 8.78 -32.56 -2.43
C VAL A 227 9.10 -33.79 -1.58
N ARG A 228 9.69 -33.60 -0.38
CA ARG A 228 10.06 -34.72 0.51
C ARG A 228 8.88 -35.33 1.25
N ILE A 229 7.97 -34.48 1.74
CA ILE A 229 6.89 -34.90 2.66
C ILE A 229 5.58 -35.14 1.89
N GLY A 230 5.52 -34.75 0.62
CA GLY A 230 4.27 -34.64 -0.13
C GLY A 230 3.68 -33.23 -0.01
N ASN A 231 2.76 -32.89 -0.91
CA ASN A 231 2.20 -31.54 -1.00
C ASN A 231 1.48 -31.18 0.31
N LEU A 232 2.11 -30.32 1.13
CA LEU A 232 1.60 -29.90 2.44
C LEU A 232 0.47 -28.88 2.34
N SER A 233 0.17 -28.40 1.13
CA SER A 233 -1.03 -27.63 0.91
C SER A 233 -2.23 -28.55 1.14
N PRO A 234 -3.11 -28.26 2.12
CA PRO A 234 -4.44 -28.85 2.08
C PRO A 234 -4.98 -28.55 0.69
N HIS A 235 -5.74 -29.48 0.11
CA HIS A 235 -6.53 -29.21 -1.09
C HIS A 235 -7.51 -28.06 -0.80
N GLU A 236 -7.02 -26.81 -0.77
CA GLU A 236 -7.75 -25.72 -1.37
C GLU A 236 -8.03 -26.25 -2.76
N ARG A 237 -9.31 -26.51 -3.03
CA ARG A 237 -9.77 -26.59 -4.41
C ARG A 237 -9.20 -25.33 -5.02
N VAL A 238 -8.18 -25.49 -5.85
CA VAL A 238 -7.70 -24.44 -6.72
C VAL A 238 -8.93 -24.12 -7.57
N GLY A 239 -9.77 -23.21 -7.10
CA GLY A 239 -10.54 -22.39 -8.00
C GLY A 239 -9.46 -21.80 -8.87
N PHE A 240 -9.39 -22.30 -10.10
CA PHE A 240 -8.33 -22.04 -11.07
C PHE A 240 -7.78 -20.64 -10.82
N ILE A 241 -6.60 -20.55 -10.20
CA ILE A 241 -5.77 -19.38 -10.42
C ILE A 241 -5.44 -19.56 -11.89
N ASP A 242 -6.11 -18.79 -12.74
CA ASP A 242 -5.90 -18.87 -14.17
C ASP A 242 -4.38 -18.75 -14.37
N ALA A 243 -3.82 -19.58 -15.23
CA ALA A 243 -2.41 -19.44 -15.57
C ALA A 243 -2.12 -18.01 -16.04
N SER A 244 -3.14 -17.33 -16.60
CA SER A 244 -3.09 -15.89 -16.88
C SER A 244 -2.86 -15.04 -15.64
N GLU A 245 -3.45 -15.32 -14.48
CA GLU A 245 -3.32 -14.49 -13.28
C GLU A 245 -1.94 -14.64 -12.62
N VAL A 246 -1.36 -15.85 -12.64
CA VAL A 246 0.04 -16.08 -12.22
C VAL A 246 1.01 -15.42 -13.19
N VAL A 247 0.77 -15.57 -14.49
CA VAL A 247 1.60 -14.96 -15.54
C VAL A 247 1.47 -13.44 -15.50
N GLU A 248 0.28 -12.88 -15.31
CA GLU A 248 0.03 -11.45 -15.15
C GLU A 248 0.72 -10.90 -13.92
N ARG A 249 0.69 -11.62 -12.79
CA ARG A 249 1.41 -11.21 -11.58
C ARG A 249 2.92 -11.25 -11.79
N HIS A 250 3.43 -12.26 -12.47
CA HIS A 250 4.86 -12.40 -12.77
C HIS A 250 5.33 -11.39 -13.82
N ILE A 251 4.51 -11.08 -14.82
CA ILE A 251 4.74 -10.01 -15.80
C ILE A 251 4.68 -8.65 -15.11
N ALA A 252 3.70 -8.40 -14.23
CA ALA A 252 3.59 -7.14 -13.50
C ALA A 252 4.79 -6.94 -12.57
N GLN A 253 5.25 -7.97 -11.86
CA GLN A 253 6.47 -7.93 -11.07
C GLN A 253 7.71 -7.75 -11.94
N SER A 254 7.86 -8.53 -13.02
CA SER A 254 9.00 -8.40 -13.93
C SER A 254 9.04 -7.05 -14.65
N LEU A 255 7.89 -6.47 -15.00
CA LEU A 255 7.80 -5.13 -15.56
C LEU A 255 8.09 -4.08 -14.50
N GLY A 256 7.63 -4.25 -13.25
CA GLY A 256 8.00 -3.43 -12.12
C GLY A 256 9.51 -3.41 -11.90
N ASP A 257 10.14 -4.59 -11.90
CA ASP A 257 11.59 -4.76 -11.78
C ASP A 257 12.35 -4.16 -12.97
N ILE A 258 11.86 -4.33 -14.21
CA ILE A 258 12.48 -3.73 -15.40
C ILE A 258 12.37 -2.21 -15.39
N LEU A 259 11.22 -1.67 -15.00
CA LEU A 259 10.96 -0.24 -14.93
C LEU A 259 11.66 0.43 -13.74
N SER A 260 11.90 -0.31 -12.66
CA SER A 260 12.69 0.16 -11.51
C SER A 260 14.20 -0.07 -11.67
N SER A 261 14.62 -0.98 -12.56
CA SER A 261 16.02 -1.15 -12.93
C SER A 261 16.48 -0.02 -13.87
N ASP A 262 17.00 1.04 -13.28
CA ASP A 262 17.42 2.31 -13.90
C ASP A 262 18.51 2.19 -14.99
N GLU A 263 19.10 1.00 -15.20
CA GLU A 263 20.15 0.79 -16.21
C GLU A 263 19.62 0.76 -17.66
N ASN A 264 18.34 0.43 -17.87
CA ASN A 264 17.77 0.34 -19.23
C ASN A 264 17.19 1.67 -19.75
N ALA A 265 16.77 2.58 -18.87
CA ALA A 265 16.27 3.90 -19.28
C ALA A 265 17.36 4.75 -19.95
N GLN A 266 18.63 4.61 -19.51
CA GLN A 266 19.75 5.31 -20.12
C GLN A 266 20.13 4.75 -21.50
N GLN A 267 19.98 3.45 -21.77
CA GLN A 267 20.29 2.87 -23.08
C GLN A 267 19.26 3.25 -24.15
N VAL A 268 17.97 3.29 -23.82
CA VAL A 268 16.92 3.68 -24.78
C VAL A 268 17.03 5.16 -25.16
N MET A 269 17.37 6.04 -24.22
CA MET A 269 17.62 7.46 -24.53
C MET A 269 18.92 7.73 -25.30
N GLN A 270 19.92 6.86 -25.24
CA GLN A 270 21.14 7.01 -26.04
C GLN A 270 20.93 6.60 -27.51
N ILE A 271 20.01 5.66 -27.79
CA ILE A 271 19.70 5.25 -29.16
C ILE A 271 19.06 6.40 -29.95
N ASP A 272 18.18 7.20 -29.33
CA ASP A 272 17.53 8.33 -30.01
C ASP A 272 18.47 9.52 -30.27
N ARG A 273 19.48 9.74 -29.42
CA ARG A 273 20.48 10.80 -29.64
C ARG A 273 21.45 10.51 -30.78
N HIS A 274 21.68 9.24 -31.12
CA HIS A 274 22.53 8.86 -32.25
C HIS A 274 21.79 8.89 -33.59
N SER A 275 20.48 8.65 -33.59
CA SER A 275 19.60 8.74 -34.77
C SER A 275 19.49 10.18 -35.29
N HIS A 276 19.27 11.16 -34.42
CA HIS A 276 19.15 12.56 -34.84
C HIS A 276 20.48 13.22 -35.28
N LYS A 277 21.63 12.77 -34.77
CA LYS A 277 22.94 13.27 -35.22
C LYS A 277 23.33 12.77 -36.63
N ARG A 278 22.76 11.66 -37.11
CA ARG A 278 23.04 11.16 -38.47
C ARG A 278 22.24 11.88 -39.55
N GLU A 279 21.00 12.29 -39.28
CA GLU A 279 20.21 13.08 -40.25
C GLU A 279 20.69 14.52 -40.41
N CYS A 280 21.23 15.14 -39.34
CA CYS A 280 21.70 16.53 -39.44
C CYS A 280 23.01 16.70 -40.23
N ARG A 281 23.80 15.62 -40.41
CA ARG A 281 25.03 15.65 -41.24
C ARG A 281 24.79 15.42 -42.73
N GLN A 282 23.67 14.83 -43.14
CA GLN A 282 23.39 14.60 -44.56
C GLN A 282 22.77 15.81 -45.28
N ARG A 283 22.33 16.85 -44.55
CA ARG A 283 21.75 18.07 -45.15
C ARG A 283 22.76 19.21 -45.38
N HIS A 284 24.06 19.00 -45.13
CA HIS A 284 25.11 20.01 -45.31
C HIS A 284 26.23 19.57 -46.27
N SER A 285 25.97 18.60 -47.13
CA SER A 285 26.91 18.17 -48.18
C SER A 285 26.26 18.03 -49.56
N ALA A 286 25.21 18.81 -49.82
CA ALA A 286 24.65 19.04 -51.14
C ALA A 286 24.59 20.54 -51.41
#